data_AF-A0A1A8MDI8-F1
#
_entry.id   AF-A0A1A8MDI8-F1
#
_cell.length_a   1.000
_cell.length_b   1.000
_cell.length_c   1.000
_cell.angle_alpha   90.00
_cell.angle_beta   90.00
_cell.angle_gamma   90.00
#
_symmetry.space_group_name_H-M   'P 1'
#
loop_
_entity.id
_entity.type
_entity.pdbx_description
1 polymer ?
#
loop_
_entity_poly.entity_id
_entity_poly.type
_entity_poly.pdbx_seq_one_letter_code
_entity_poly.pdbx_strand_id
1 'polypeptide(L)'
;SDTLPPPHPSAESQAEPKEPPAPQQPLEDGHGEEDSAVVEYCDPYAEEDPPWAPRSYLEKVVAIYDYTADKEDELSFQEGAIIYVVKKNEDGWFEGVMNATTGLFPGNYVESIMHYAD
;
A
#
# COMPACT_ATOMS: atom_id res chain seq x y z
N SER A 1 26.63 1.98 14.17
CA SER A 1 26.14 2.14 12.79
C SER A 1 24.98 3.11 12.88
N ASP A 2 25.19 4.35 12.46
CA ASP A 2 24.22 5.43 12.56
C ASP A 2 23.78 5.73 11.13
N THR A 3 22.72 5.04 10.69
CA THR A 3 22.14 5.27 9.37
C THR A 3 21.08 6.35 9.56
N LEU A 4 21.41 7.60 9.23
CA LEU A 4 20.47 8.71 9.33
C LEU A 4 19.28 8.45 8.39
N PRO A 5 18.02 8.61 8.87
CA PRO A 5 16.85 8.51 8.01
C PRO A 5 16.86 9.62 6.93
N PRO A 6 16.24 9.38 5.77
CA PRO A 6 16.16 10.38 4.71
C PRO A 6 15.46 11.67 5.21
N PRO A 7 15.81 12.84 4.63
CA PRO A 7 15.21 14.11 5.05
C PRO A 7 13.70 14.12 4.77
N HIS A 8 12.93 14.62 5.74
CA HIS A 8 11.48 14.83 5.59
C HIS A 8 11.16 15.98 4.60
N PRO A 9 10.03 15.92 3.87
CA PRO A 9 9.56 17.07 3.10
C PRO A 9 9.02 18.18 4.03
N SER A 10 9.37 19.43 3.74
CA SER A 10 8.81 20.61 4.41
C SER A 10 7.37 20.84 3.93
N ALA A 11 6.42 20.91 4.86
CA ALA A 11 5.03 21.23 4.56
C ALA A 11 4.89 22.67 4.04
N GLU A 12 4.75 22.84 2.72
CA GLU A 12 4.42 24.14 2.12
C GLU A 12 3.10 24.01 1.34
N SER A 13 2.14 24.86 1.71
CA SER A 13 0.79 24.92 1.15
C SER A 13 0.82 25.36 -0.32
N GLN A 14 0.07 24.69 -1.21
CA GLN A 14 -0.49 25.33 -2.41
C GLN A 14 -1.57 24.47 -3.11
N ALA A 15 -2.52 25.17 -3.73
CA ALA A 15 -3.81 24.71 -4.22
C ALA A 15 -3.83 24.03 -5.62
N GLU A 16 -4.91 23.26 -5.86
CA GLU A 16 -5.39 22.47 -7.02
C GLU A 16 -5.27 23.08 -8.46
N PRO A 17 -5.39 22.28 -9.57
CA PRO A 17 -6.73 21.92 -10.12
C PRO A 17 -6.89 20.56 -10.89
N LYS A 18 -8.00 19.83 -10.60
CA LYS A 18 -8.92 19.00 -11.45
C LYS A 18 -8.48 18.38 -12.80
N GLU A 19 -8.58 17.04 -12.89
CA GLU A 19 -8.45 16.21 -14.11
C GLU A 19 -9.83 15.94 -14.81
N PRO A 20 -9.94 15.84 -16.15
CA PRO A 20 -11.21 15.57 -16.86
C PRO A 20 -11.60 14.07 -16.85
N PRO A 21 -12.87 13.70 -17.11
CA PRO A 21 -13.28 12.29 -17.12
C PRO A 21 -12.87 11.60 -18.44
N ALA A 22 -12.27 10.42 -18.36
CA ALA A 22 -12.02 9.57 -19.53
C ALA A 22 -13.32 8.89 -20.02
N PRO A 23 -13.58 8.81 -21.35
CA PRO A 23 -14.76 8.17 -21.89
C PRO A 23 -14.68 6.63 -21.83
N GLN A 24 -15.76 6.01 -21.37
CA GLN A 24 -15.97 4.57 -21.30
C GLN A 24 -15.95 3.91 -22.69
N GLN A 25 -15.15 2.87 -22.91
CA GLN A 25 -15.25 2.00 -24.09
C GLN A 25 -16.10 0.74 -23.77
N PRO A 26 -17.23 0.50 -24.47
CA PRO A 26 -18.04 -0.70 -24.28
C PRO A 26 -17.51 -1.96 -25.02
N LEU A 27 -17.42 -3.05 -24.26
CA LEU A 27 -17.83 -4.44 -24.56
C LEU A 27 -17.41 -5.05 -25.93
N GLU A 28 -16.49 -6.01 -25.90
CA GLU A 28 -16.34 -7.03 -26.97
C GLU A 28 -16.43 -8.45 -26.41
N ASP A 29 -16.86 -9.33 -27.30
CA ASP A 29 -17.71 -10.51 -27.14
C ASP A 29 -16.90 -11.82 -27.06
N GLY A 30 -17.39 -12.78 -26.25
CA GLY A 30 -17.26 -14.22 -26.51
C GLY A 30 -15.90 -14.92 -26.33
N HIS A 31 -15.65 -15.49 -25.15
CA HIS A 31 -14.85 -16.72 -24.99
C HIS A 31 -15.45 -17.45 -23.77
N GLY A 32 -16.20 -18.54 -23.96
CA GLY A 32 -15.60 -19.84 -24.15
C GLY A 32 -15.55 -20.52 -22.78
N GLU A 33 -16.62 -21.24 -22.46
CA GLU A 33 -16.68 -22.27 -21.43
C GLU A 33 -15.41 -23.14 -21.41
N GLU A 34 -14.55 -22.95 -20.41
CA GLU A 34 -13.59 -23.96 -20.01
C GLU A 34 -13.65 -24.05 -18.49
N ASP A 35 -14.07 -25.23 -18.02
CA ASP A 35 -14.03 -25.70 -16.64
C ASP A 35 -12.58 -25.63 -16.14
N SER A 36 -12.11 -24.44 -15.78
CA SER A 36 -10.83 -24.24 -15.13
C SER A 36 -11.12 -24.13 -13.65
N ALA A 37 -10.92 -25.27 -12.98
CA ALA A 37 -11.09 -25.47 -11.56
C ALA A 37 -10.88 -24.18 -10.75
N VAL A 38 -11.96 -23.68 -10.17
CA VAL A 38 -11.85 -22.99 -8.88
C VAL A 38 -11.44 -24.08 -7.90
N VAL A 39 -10.16 -24.47 -7.93
CA VAL A 39 -9.50 -24.86 -6.71
C VAL A 39 -9.67 -23.62 -5.84
N GLU A 40 -10.63 -23.69 -4.90
CA GLU A 40 -10.54 -22.88 -3.69
C GLU A 40 -9.20 -23.30 -3.06
N TYR A 41 -8.13 -22.70 -3.57
CA TYR A 41 -6.88 -22.58 -2.88
C TYR A 41 -7.23 -21.62 -1.75
N CYS A 42 -7.81 -22.19 -0.70
CA CYS A 42 -7.94 -21.52 0.57
C CYS A 42 -6.50 -21.39 1.05
N ASP A 43 -5.83 -20.34 0.56
CA ASP A 43 -4.58 -19.90 1.11
C ASP A 43 -4.86 -19.73 2.59
N PRO A 44 -4.18 -20.45 3.50
CA PRO A 44 -4.37 -20.27 4.94
C PRO A 44 -3.88 -18.88 5.42
N TYR A 45 -3.47 -18.02 4.49
CA TYR A 45 -3.15 -16.60 4.65
C TYR A 45 -4.20 -15.66 4.01
N ALA A 46 -5.18 -16.20 3.29
CA ALA A 46 -6.38 -15.51 2.84
C ALA A 46 -7.48 -15.48 3.94
N GLU A 47 -7.08 -15.73 5.18
CA GLU A 47 -7.89 -15.38 6.35
C GLU A 47 -7.99 -13.86 6.38
N GLU A 48 -9.14 -13.37 5.92
CA GLU A 48 -9.71 -12.03 5.96
C GLU A 48 -8.81 -10.96 6.61
N ASP A 49 -8.45 -9.92 5.85
CA ASP A 49 -7.72 -8.76 6.38
C ASP A 49 -8.31 -8.36 7.75
N PRO A 50 -7.47 -8.10 8.77
CA PRO A 50 -7.94 -7.91 10.12
C PRO A 50 -9.01 -6.82 10.18
N PRO A 51 -9.92 -6.81 11.19
CA PRO A 51 -11.05 -5.88 11.21
C PRO A 51 -10.64 -4.40 11.25
N TRP A 52 -9.38 -4.11 11.61
CA TRP A 52 -8.80 -2.77 11.58
C TRP A 52 -8.25 -2.38 10.21
N ALA A 53 -8.04 -3.32 9.31
CA ALA A 53 -7.53 -3.06 7.98
C ALA A 53 -8.50 -2.16 7.21
N PRO A 54 -7.96 -1.20 6.45
CA PRO A 54 -8.80 -0.33 5.64
C PRO A 54 -9.51 -1.16 4.57
N ARG A 55 -10.79 -0.86 4.33
CA ARG A 55 -11.56 -1.51 3.24
C ARG A 55 -11.07 -1.15 1.84
N SER A 56 -10.34 -0.05 1.73
CA SER A 56 -9.79 0.47 0.48
C SER A 56 -8.34 0.87 0.74
N TYR A 57 -7.43 0.25 0.01
CA TYR A 57 -6.00 0.53 -0.02
C TYR A 57 -5.50 0.36 -1.45
N LEU A 58 -4.42 1.06 -1.79
CA LEU A 58 -3.77 0.97 -3.09
C LEU A 58 -2.98 -0.33 -3.21
N GLU A 59 -2.26 -0.71 -2.15
CA GLU A 59 -1.37 -1.87 -2.15
C GLU A 59 -1.05 -2.36 -0.73
N LYS A 60 -0.75 -3.65 -0.60
CA LYS A 60 -0.22 -4.25 0.62
C LYS A 60 1.30 -4.39 0.50
N VAL A 61 2.02 -3.84 1.47
CA VAL A 61 3.48 -3.83 1.49
C VAL A 61 4.00 -4.47 2.76
N VAL A 62 5.21 -5.02 2.69
CA VAL A 62 5.95 -5.56 3.83
C VAL A 62 7.15 -4.64 4.10
N ALA A 63 7.38 -4.30 5.37
CA ALA A 63 8.57 -3.57 5.77
C ALA A 63 9.81 -4.46 5.61
N ILE A 64 10.83 -3.95 4.92
CA ILE A 64 12.14 -4.61 4.75
C ILE A 64 13.21 -4.03 5.67
N TYR A 65 12.88 -2.97 6.42
CA TYR A 65 13.70 -2.38 7.47
C TYR A 65 12.81 -1.86 8.61
N ASP A 66 13.38 -1.76 9.81
CA ASP A 66 12.75 -1.05 10.93
C ASP A 66 12.65 0.46 10.65
N TYR A 67 11.57 1.09 11.10
CA TYR A 67 11.41 2.53 11.04
C TYR A 67 10.78 3.07 12.33
N THR A 68 11.42 4.08 12.92
CA THR A 68 10.91 4.79 14.10
C THR A 68 10.47 6.17 13.65
N ALA A 69 9.23 6.53 13.98
CA ALA A 69 8.66 7.84 13.67
C ALA A 69 9.46 8.96 14.37
N ASP A 70 9.88 9.96 13.59
CA ASP A 70 10.48 11.19 14.06
C ASP A 70 9.41 12.24 14.39
N LYS A 71 8.25 12.18 13.72
CA LYS A 71 7.10 13.09 13.92
C LYS A 71 5.82 12.35 14.33
N GLU A 72 4.85 13.09 14.85
CA GLU A 72 3.58 12.54 15.34
C GLU A 72 2.66 11.99 14.23
N ASP A 73 2.85 12.46 13.00
CA ASP A 73 2.11 12.03 11.80
C ASP A 73 2.76 10.85 11.08
N GLU A 74 3.89 10.35 11.58
CA GLU A 74 4.66 9.25 11.00
C GLU A 74 4.31 7.90 11.68
N LEU A 75 4.40 6.81 10.91
CA LEU A 75 4.07 5.46 11.35
C LEU A 75 5.35 4.71 11.75
N SER A 76 5.48 4.31 13.02
CA SER A 76 6.57 3.42 13.45
C SER A 76 6.24 1.95 13.17
N PHE A 77 7.19 1.18 12.69
CA PHE A 77 7.05 -0.26 12.44
C PHE A 77 8.39 -1.00 12.47
N GLN A 78 8.31 -2.32 12.50
CA GLN A 78 9.47 -3.22 12.46
C GLN A 78 9.57 -3.92 11.11
N GLU A 79 10.75 -4.39 10.75
CA GLU A 79 10.97 -5.30 9.63
C GLU A 79 9.98 -6.48 9.68
N GLY A 80 9.40 -6.83 8.54
CA GLY A 80 8.34 -7.84 8.40
C GLY A 80 6.93 -7.32 8.69
N ALA A 81 6.75 -6.08 9.12
CA ALA A 81 5.42 -5.52 9.35
C ALA A 81 4.63 -5.36 8.05
N ILE A 82 3.34 -5.65 8.13
CA ILE A 82 2.40 -5.51 7.02
C ILE A 82 1.70 -4.17 7.11
N ILE A 83 1.81 -3.37 6.05
CA ILE A 83 1.22 -2.03 5.99
C ILE A 83 0.29 -1.96 4.77
N TYR A 84 -0.90 -1.41 4.98
CA TYR A 84 -1.87 -1.17 3.92
C TYR A 84 -1.70 0.25 3.42
N VAL A 85 -1.10 0.42 2.24
CA VAL A 85 -0.85 1.74 1.64
C VAL A 85 -2.15 2.33 1.16
N VAL A 86 -2.58 3.46 1.72
CA VAL A 86 -3.79 4.17 1.29
C VAL A 86 -3.47 5.34 0.35
N LYS A 87 -2.24 5.87 0.40
CA LYS A 87 -1.77 6.94 -0.48
C LYS A 87 -0.27 6.84 -0.71
N LYS A 88 0.19 7.16 -1.93
CA LYS A 88 1.60 7.34 -2.27
C LYS A 88 1.82 8.80 -2.65
N ASN A 89 2.69 9.51 -1.94
CA ASN A 89 3.03 10.89 -2.26
C ASN A 89 4.19 10.94 -3.26
N GLU A 90 4.29 12.03 -4.02
CA GLU A 90 5.32 12.21 -5.06
C GLU A 90 6.74 12.40 -4.49
N ASP A 91 6.86 12.77 -3.21
CA ASP A 91 8.11 12.92 -2.48
C ASP A 91 8.72 11.59 -1.97
N GLY A 92 8.06 10.47 -2.26
CA GLY A 92 8.53 9.13 -1.88
C GLY A 92 8.02 8.64 -0.52
N TRP A 93 7.23 9.44 0.19
CA TRP A 93 6.52 9.00 1.40
C TRP A 93 5.16 8.42 1.09
N PHE A 94 4.80 7.36 1.79
CA PHE A 94 3.50 6.71 1.70
C PHE A 94 2.70 6.96 2.97
N GLU A 95 1.38 7.05 2.83
CA GLU A 95 0.45 6.99 3.94
C GLU A 95 -0.12 5.58 3.99
N GLY A 96 -0.09 4.96 5.16
CA GLY A 96 -0.61 3.61 5.32
C GLY A 96 -1.15 3.33 6.70
N VAL A 97 -1.83 2.20 6.80
CA VAL A 97 -2.50 1.73 8.01
C VAL A 97 -1.85 0.44 8.48
N MET A 98 -1.46 0.41 9.76
CA MET A 98 -0.95 -0.77 10.45
C MET A 98 -1.51 -0.78 11.88
N ASN A 99 -2.07 -1.91 12.33
CA ASN A 99 -2.59 -2.06 13.69
C ASN A 99 -3.56 -0.94 14.09
N ALA A 100 -4.51 -0.61 13.21
CA ALA A 100 -5.47 0.50 13.36
C ALA A 100 -4.86 1.91 13.46
N THR A 101 -3.55 2.06 13.23
CA THR A 101 -2.84 3.34 13.25
C THR A 101 -2.52 3.76 11.82
N THR A 102 -2.84 5.00 11.48
CA THR A 102 -2.51 5.61 10.19
C THR A 102 -1.34 6.57 10.37
N GLY A 103 -0.40 6.56 9.43
CA GLY A 103 0.69 7.52 9.42
C GLY A 103 1.53 7.47 8.15
N LEU A 104 2.45 8.43 8.05
CA LEU A 104 3.41 8.55 6.97
C LEU A 104 4.66 7.69 7.20
N PHE A 105 5.20 7.13 6.13
CA PHE A 105 6.47 6.40 6.19
C PHE A 105 7.22 6.44 4.86
N PRO A 106 8.55 6.23 4.87
CA PRO A 106 9.35 6.23 3.66
C PRO A 106 9.04 4.99 2.79
N GLY A 107 8.66 5.20 1.53
CA GLY A 107 8.30 4.11 0.61
C GLY A 107 9.46 3.18 0.25
N ASN A 108 10.71 3.61 0.44
CA ASN A 108 11.90 2.79 0.21
C ASN A 108 12.25 1.84 1.37
N TYR A 109 11.43 1.81 2.43
CA TYR A 109 11.57 0.90 3.57
C TYR A 109 10.64 -0.31 3.45
N VAL A 110 9.88 -0.41 2.36
CA VAL A 110 8.88 -1.44 2.15
C VAL A 110 8.99 -2.05 0.75
N GLU A 111 8.47 -3.25 0.59
CA GLU A 111 8.32 -3.94 -0.69
C GLU A 111 6.88 -4.40 -0.91
N SER A 112 6.47 -4.40 -2.18
CA SER A 112 5.17 -4.91 -2.63
C SER A 112 5.04 -6.41 -2.39
N ILE A 113 3.98 -6.83 -1.68
CA ILE A 113 3.77 -8.26 -1.39
C ILE A 113 3.29 -9.02 -2.64
N MET A 114 2.71 -8.33 -3.63
CA MET A 114 2.19 -8.94 -4.86
C MET A 114 3.26 -9.44 -5.85
N HIS A 115 4.56 -9.21 -5.59
CA HIS A 115 5.63 -9.56 -6.52
C HIS A 115 6.12 -11.02 -6.46
N TYR A 116 5.49 -11.88 -5.66
CA TYR A 116 5.86 -13.30 -5.57
C TYR A 116 4.98 -14.20 -6.46
N ALA A 117 5.19 -14.12 -7.77
CA ALA A 117 4.78 -15.17 -8.70
C ALA A 117 5.74 -15.16 -9.89
N ASP A 118 6.84 -15.91 -9.78
CA ASP A 118 7.60 -16.42 -10.93
C ASP A 118 7.34 -17.92 -11.04
#